data_AF-A0A428KGP2-F1
#
_entry.id   AF-A0A428KGP2-F1
#
_cell.length_a   1.000
_cell.length_b   1.000
_cell.length_c   1.000
_cell.angle_alpha   90.00
_cell.angle_beta   90.00
_cell.angle_gamma   90.00
#
_symmetry.space_group_name_H-M   'P 1'
#
loop_
_entity.id
_entity.type
_entity.pdbx_description
1 polymer ?
#
loop_
_entity_poly.entity_id
_entity_poly.type
_entity_poly.pdbx_seq_one_letter_code
_entity_poly.pdbx_strand_id
1 'polypeptide(L)'
;MEPNTPRFAFGPRNYRLMFIGLAVLAAGFITMTLDTEDYGEGFLGITLGPILLAVGFVIEFWAIMTRSGAAAPIARDAATVTTVPSQAAPATPVITTPTYKR
;
A
#
# COMPACT_ATOMS: atom_id res chain seq x y z
N MET A 1 -3.40 12.44 -25.39
CA MET A 1 -2.97 12.65 -24.00
C MET A 1 -3.62 11.53 -23.19
N GLU A 2 -2.91 10.44 -22.91
CA GLU A 2 -3.45 9.42 -22.00
C GLU A 2 -3.77 10.06 -20.64
N PRO A 3 -4.98 9.85 -20.09
CA PRO A 3 -5.29 10.22 -18.72
C PRO A 3 -4.51 9.28 -17.79
N ASN A 4 -3.41 9.78 -17.24
CA ASN A 4 -2.67 9.09 -16.18
C ASN A 4 -3.42 9.31 -14.87
N THR A 5 -4.41 8.48 -14.57
CA THR A 5 -5.10 8.53 -13.27
C THR A 5 -4.10 8.09 -12.18
N PRO A 6 -3.69 8.98 -11.26
CA PRO A 6 -2.73 8.64 -10.23
C PRO A 6 -3.34 7.58 -9.31
N ARG A 7 -2.72 6.39 -9.29
CA ARG A 7 -3.07 5.30 -8.39
C ARG A 7 -2.23 5.39 -7.12
N PHE A 8 -2.86 5.78 -6.02
CA PHE A 8 -2.18 5.76 -4.71
C PHE A 8 -2.14 4.32 -4.17
N ALA A 9 -1.05 3.96 -3.49
CA ALA A 9 -0.88 2.62 -2.90
C ALA A 9 -1.88 2.34 -1.76
N PHE A 10 -2.32 3.40 -1.06
CA PHE A 10 -3.24 3.34 0.07
C PHE A 10 -4.31 4.43 0.00
N GLY A 11 -5.41 4.24 0.74
CA GLY A 11 -6.47 5.24 0.85
C GLY A 11 -6.05 6.47 1.66
N PRO A 12 -6.77 7.61 1.51
CA PRO A 12 -6.42 8.88 2.16
C PRO A 12 -6.43 8.80 3.69
N ARG A 13 -7.27 7.93 4.28
CA ARG A 13 -7.29 7.68 5.73
C ARG A 13 -5.99 7.03 6.20
N ASN A 14 -5.38 6.19 5.37
CA ASN A 14 -4.16 5.49 5.72
C ASN A 14 -2.94 6.41 5.71
N TYR A 15 -2.90 7.33 4.74
CA TYR A 15 -1.88 8.38 4.71
C TYR A 15 -1.90 9.26 5.97
N ARG A 16 -3.07 9.55 6.54
CA ARG A 16 -3.16 10.27 7.82
C ARG A 16 -2.57 9.47 8.97
N LEU A 17 -2.79 8.15 9.01
CA LEU A 17 -2.20 7.27 10.03
C LEU A 17 -0.67 7.21 9.92
N MET A 18 -0.13 7.13 8.70
CA MET A 18 1.32 7.25 8.48
C MET A 18 1.85 8.60 8.97
N PHE A 19 1.17 9.70 8.67
CA PHE A 19 1.65 11.01 9.15
C PHE A 19 1.70 11.08 10.69
N ILE A 20 0.72 10.47 11.36
CA ILE A 20 0.71 10.34 12.82
C ILE A 20 1.85 9.44 13.31
N GLY A 21 2.07 8.29 12.67
CA GLY A 21 3.19 7.39 13.00
C GLY A 21 4.55 8.09 12.90
N LEU A 22 4.77 8.83 11.81
CA LEU A 22 5.97 9.64 11.61
C LEU A 22 6.12 10.74 12.67
N ALA A 23 5.04 11.41 13.05
CA ALA A 23 5.08 12.41 14.12
C ALA A 23 5.48 11.80 15.47
N VAL A 24 5.00 10.59 15.78
CA VAL A 24 5.37 9.86 17.00
C VAL A 24 6.84 9.43 16.96
N LEU A 25 7.32 8.93 15.82
CA LEU A 25 8.74 8.60 15.63
C LEU A 25 9.63 9.83 15.84
N ALA A 26 9.27 10.96 15.22
CA ALA A 26 9.97 12.22 15.40
C ALA A 26 9.96 12.66 16.87
N ALA A 27 8.83 12.56 17.56
CA ALA A 27 8.74 12.84 18.99
C ALA A 27 9.67 11.94 19.81
N GLY A 28 9.79 10.64 19.50
CA GLY A 28 10.72 9.72 20.15
C GLY A 28 12.19 10.15 20.00
N PHE A 29 12.62 10.49 18.79
CA PHE A 29 13.97 11.00 18.54
C PHE A 29 14.22 12.35 19.22
N ILE A 30 13.25 13.27 19.16
CA ILE A 30 13.34 14.59 19.82
C ILE A 30 13.43 14.42 21.34
N THR A 31 12.69 13.47 21.92
CA THR A 31 12.73 13.18 23.36
C THR A 31 14.12 12.72 23.80
N MET A 32 14.81 11.90 23.00
CA MET A 32 16.19 11.51 23.28
C MET A 32 17.16 12.69 23.19
N THR A 33 16.97 13.59 22.21
CA THR A 33 17.82 14.79 22.04
C THR A 33 17.61 15.84 23.13
N LEU A 34 16.41 15.93 23.69
CA LEU A 34 16.06 16.83 24.79
C LEU A 34 16.54 16.32 26.16
N ASP A 35 17.01 15.07 26.24
CA ASP A 35 17.52 14.52 27.49
C ASP A 35 18.83 15.24 27.86
N THR A 36 18.80 15.95 29.00
CA THR A 36 19.92 16.79 29.47
C THR A 36 20.98 15.99 30.22
N GLU A 37 20.71 14.71 30.50
CA GLU A 37 21.64 13.83 31.19
C GLU A 37 22.83 13.46 30.28
N ASP A 38 24.03 13.46 30.84
CA ASP A 38 25.24 13.07 30.09
C ASP A 38 25.06 11.66 29.53
N TYR A 39 25.31 11.50 28.23
CA TYR A 39 25.12 10.26 27.44
C TYR A 39 23.67 9.79 27.23
N GLY A 40 22.65 10.58 27.59
CA GLY A 40 21.25 10.17 27.41
C GLY A 40 20.85 8.99 28.30
N GLU A 41 21.56 8.77 29.40
CA GLU A 41 21.24 7.80 30.47
C GLU A 41 19.99 8.20 31.26
N GLY A 42 19.42 9.36 30.98
CA GLY A 42 18.16 9.79 31.55
C GLY A 42 17.03 8.82 31.18
N PHE A 43 16.02 8.76 32.05
CA PHE A 43 14.83 7.94 31.82
C PHE A 43 14.15 8.27 30.47
N LEU A 44 14.24 9.54 30.05
CA LEU A 44 13.68 10.03 28.79
C LEU A 44 14.40 9.41 27.58
N GLY A 45 15.72 9.33 27.60
CA GLY A 45 16.56 8.77 26.54
C GLY A 45 16.54 7.25 26.47
N ILE A 46 16.75 6.55 27.59
CA ILE A 46 16.86 5.07 27.63
C ILE A 46 15.49 4.37 27.64
N THR A 47 14.48 4.96 28.27
CA THR A 47 13.17 4.30 28.44
C THR A 47 12.09 4.91 27.57
N LEU A 48 11.84 6.21 27.71
CA LEU A 48 10.71 6.84 27.03
C LEU A 48 10.92 6.94 25.51
N GLY A 49 12.12 7.30 25.07
CA GLY A 49 12.51 7.38 23.66
C GLY A 49 12.26 6.06 22.93
N PRO A 50 12.84 4.92 23.36
CA PRO A 50 12.66 3.64 22.68
C PRO A 50 11.20 3.16 22.69
N ILE A 51 10.45 3.43 23.76
CA ILE A 51 9.01 3.13 23.82
C ILE A 51 8.25 3.94 22.77
N LEU A 52 8.51 5.24 22.66
CA LEU A 52 7.89 6.10 21.64
C LEU A 52 8.23 5.62 20.23
N LEU A 53 9.48 5.23 19.98
CA LEU A 53 9.88 4.67 18.69
C LEU A 53 9.16 3.36 18.40
N ALA A 54 9.08 2.44 19.38
CA ALA A 54 8.37 1.18 19.22
C ALA A 54 6.88 1.39 18.90
N VAL A 55 6.21 2.30 19.62
CA VAL A 55 4.81 2.65 19.37
C VAL A 55 4.66 3.30 17.99
N GLY A 56 5.56 4.20 17.60
CA GLY A 56 5.56 4.83 16.27
C GLY A 56 5.68 3.80 15.15
N PHE A 57 6.60 2.84 15.27
CA PHE A 57 6.73 1.73 14.32
C PHE A 57 5.47 0.84 14.28
N VAL A 58 4.87 0.52 15.43
CA VAL A 58 3.62 -0.26 15.46
C VAL A 58 2.48 0.47 14.74
N ILE A 59 2.37 1.80 14.91
CA ILE A 59 1.39 2.62 14.20
C ILE A 59 1.63 2.58 12.69
N GLU A 60 2.88 2.71 12.24
CA GLU A 60 3.23 2.62 10.82
C GLU A 60 2.94 1.25 10.22
N PHE A 61 3.33 0.17 10.91
CA PHE A 61 3.01 -1.19 10.51
C PHE A 61 1.50 -1.40 10.41
N TRP A 62 0.75 -0.91 11.40
CA TRP A 62 -0.69 -1.01 11.40
C TRP A 62 -1.34 -0.16 10.30
N ALA A 63 -0.82 1.03 10.01
CA ALA A 63 -1.26 1.83 8.88
C ALA A 63 -1.07 1.05 7.58
N ILE A 64 0.14 0.60 7.27
CA ILE A 64 0.43 -0.14 6.03
C ILE A 64 -0.44 -1.40 5.92
N MET A 65 -0.62 -2.13 7.02
CA MET A 65 -1.41 -3.37 7.06
C MET A 65 -2.93 -3.11 6.99
N THR A 66 -3.40 -1.97 7.49
CA THR A 66 -4.82 -1.58 7.45
C THR A 66 -5.17 -1.10 6.05
N ARG A 67 -5.41 -2.06 5.16
CA ARG A 67 -6.13 -1.82 3.92
C ARG A 67 -7.58 -1.52 4.28
N SER A 68 -7.95 -0.24 4.34
CA SER A 68 -9.35 0.18 4.41
C SER A 68 -10.07 -0.44 3.21
N GLY A 69 -11.01 -1.36 3.48
CA GLY A 69 -11.71 -2.21 2.53
C GLY A 69 -12.64 -1.49 1.54
N ALA A 70 -12.21 -0.37 0.96
CA ALA A 70 -12.66 -0.02 -0.37
C ALA A 70 -11.89 -0.95 -1.31
N ALA A 71 -12.55 -2.02 -1.75
CA ALA A 71 -12.17 -2.69 -2.99
C ALA A 71 -11.81 -1.57 -3.97
N ALA A 72 -10.55 -1.55 -4.45
CA ALA A 72 -10.11 -0.54 -5.40
C ALA A 72 -11.24 -0.41 -6.43
N PRO A 73 -11.82 0.80 -6.62
CA PRO A 73 -12.96 0.96 -7.51
C PRO A 73 -12.55 0.28 -8.81
N ILE A 74 -13.22 -0.82 -9.12
CA ILE A 74 -12.93 -1.63 -10.30
C ILE A 74 -12.88 -0.62 -11.43
N ALA A 75 -11.71 -0.45 -12.04
CA ALA A 75 -11.47 0.66 -12.95
C ALA A 75 -12.55 0.61 -14.02
N ARG A 76 -13.54 1.51 -13.93
CA ARG A 76 -14.53 1.75 -14.98
C ARG A 76 -13.95 2.76 -15.96
N ASP A 77 -12.65 2.65 -16.25
CA ASP A 77 -12.05 3.45 -17.29
C ASP A 77 -12.68 3.02 -18.61
N ALA A 78 -13.14 3.99 -19.39
CA ALA A 78 -13.70 3.77 -20.71
C ALA A 78 -12.75 2.96 -21.63
N ALA A 79 -11.45 2.99 -21.34
CA ALA A 79 -10.45 2.15 -21.98
C ALA A 79 -10.66 0.64 -21.71
N THR A 80 -10.98 0.23 -20.47
CA THR A 80 -11.22 -1.17 -20.12
C THR A 80 -12.58 -1.68 -20.60
N VAL A 81 -13.57 -0.79 -20.77
CA VAL A 81 -14.88 -1.14 -21.35
C VAL A 81 -14.81 -1.28 -22.88
N THR A 82 -13.88 -0.58 -23.54
CA THR A 82 -13.82 -0.52 -25.01
C THR A 82 -12.73 -1.41 -25.62
N THR A 83 -11.76 -1.94 -24.84
CA THR A 83 -10.67 -2.79 -25.37
C THR A 83 -10.66 -4.24 -24.87
N VAL A 84 -11.75 -4.73 -24.29
CA VAL A 84 -12.06 -6.15 -24.46
C VAL A 84 -12.87 -6.23 -25.76
N PRO A 85 -12.23 -6.39 -26.95
CA PRO A 85 -13.00 -7.01 -28.03
C PRO A 85 -13.48 -8.30 -27.40
N SER A 86 -14.80 -8.54 -27.41
CA SER A 86 -15.39 -9.85 -27.15
C SER A 86 -14.39 -10.87 -27.66
N GLN A 87 -13.67 -11.53 -26.75
CA GLN A 87 -12.68 -12.50 -27.16
C GLN A 87 -13.52 -13.51 -27.89
N ALA A 88 -13.39 -13.52 -29.23
CA ALA A 88 -14.12 -14.46 -30.04
C ALA A 88 -13.83 -15.81 -29.39
N ALA A 89 -14.89 -16.47 -28.91
CA ALA A 89 -14.78 -17.79 -28.34
C ALA A 89 -13.82 -18.58 -29.22
N PRO A 90 -12.80 -19.27 -28.65
CA PRO A 90 -11.79 -19.95 -29.45
C PRO A 90 -12.52 -20.73 -30.53
N ALA A 91 -12.24 -20.37 -31.80
CA ALA A 91 -12.95 -20.93 -32.93
C ALA A 91 -12.97 -22.44 -32.76
N THR A 92 -14.18 -23.02 -32.73
CA THR A 92 -14.38 -24.46 -32.60
C THR A 92 -13.37 -25.14 -33.52
N PRO A 93 -12.51 -26.04 -33.02
CA PRO A 93 -11.50 -26.66 -33.87
C PRO A 93 -12.25 -27.33 -35.02
N VAL A 94 -12.03 -26.83 -36.23
CA VAL A 94 -12.57 -27.46 -37.43
C VAL A 94 -11.83 -28.78 -37.57
N ILE A 95 -12.46 -29.85 -37.07
CA ILE A 95 -11.99 -31.23 -37.23
C ILE A 95 -12.13 -31.54 -38.72
N THR A 96 -11.05 -31.34 -39.48
CA THR A 96 -10.95 -31.86 -40.83
C THR A 96 -10.69 -33.36 -40.70
N THR A 97 -11.72 -34.17 -40.90
CA THR A 97 -11.57 -35.63 -41.04
C THR A 97 -10.65 -35.93 -42.23
N PRO A 98 -9.52 -36.64 -42.05
CA PRO A 98 -8.71 -37.05 -43.18
C PRO A 98 -9.46 -38.13 -43.98
N THR A 99 -9.85 -37.79 -45.21
CA THR A 99 -10.39 -38.76 -46.18
C THR A 99 -9.29 -39.77 -46.54
N TYR A 100 -9.42 -41.00 -46.03
CA TYR A 100 -8.53 -42.09 -46.39
C TYR A 100 -8.98 -42.70 -47.73
N LYS A 101 -8.15 -42.59 -48.78
CA LYS A 101 -8.32 -43.35 -50.02
C LYS A 101 -7.97 -44.81 -49.74
N ARG A 102 -8.96 -45.71 -49.89
CA ARG A 102 -8.75 -47.16 -49.94
C ARG A 102 -8.13 -47.58 -51.27
#